data_AF-A0A7C5NZ18-F1
#
_entry.id   AF-A0A7C5NZ18-F1
#
_cell.length_a   1.000
_cell.length_b   1.000
_cell.length_c   1.000
_cell.angle_alpha   90.00
_cell.angle_beta   90.00
_cell.angle_gamma   90.00
#
_symmetry.space_group_name_H-M   'P 1'
#
loop_
_entity.id
_entity.type
_entity.pdbx_description
1 polymer ?
#
loop_
_entity_poly.entity_id
_entity_poly.type
_entity_poly.pdbx_seq_one_letter_code
_entity_poly.pdbx_strand_id
1 'polypeptide(L)'
;MSQNHSKIHLVELEKLRPHEEADANYLKELTQQIASDKILKYAIVADQKTNVILDGEHRYNALKNLGCKRIPVIYVDYESPNIEVQTWRNGYNLTKHEVIEAALTGKRFPPKTSRHIIKNSDTPVHISSIEKKVDVPLEILKSDLKLVPLENVRTAMHTNLKDALQVYARFLKTENVDVPLILDKKTRVLLDGYEAFQALDLLSAEMVPAFQIDINKVEINATENLTKEAILKAGLKGEKLPPKSFTLLTEHLAINVPLKKLSKREKQSKKVLKVYNSSLELLHEGWPTPLVKLNSFSTSNRSVWAKLECYNPFSNSVKDRIAWYMIKEAIENGEFKHFLYEATSTNTGIALTSIANILGAKTRLYIPMSVQRASDIYLEILGADVVRLPVGLTVEAISQVDSEAKAQGAAHLNQFENDANLKAHLKHTAKEIDQQLASIGLKPTCIIGGLGTSGHMSAISLYFKAKYGDDVKIVGVQPAPNEVIPGIRRVETGMKWIHWTSFDQIVDVTQEEAIEAAIKIARKEGFLIGLSSGAVVNAFQKIAEEKGVYVLVFPDSGYKYAEQFEKPQRLSIEKHFQQKPPPSPTKTREG
;
A
#
# COMPACT_ATOMS: atom_id res chain seq x y z
N MET A 1 5.08 -1.43 30.28
CA MET A 1 5.94 -0.51 29.51
C MET A 1 6.64 -1.34 28.44
N SER A 2 6.22 -1.21 27.19
CA SER A 2 6.76 -2.00 26.08
C SER A 2 8.23 -1.64 25.86
N GLN A 3 9.06 -2.65 25.59
CA GLN A 3 10.42 -2.50 25.10
C GLN A 3 10.41 -1.61 23.85
N ASN A 4 10.59 -0.30 24.04
CA ASN A 4 10.89 0.60 22.95
C ASN A 4 12.30 0.23 22.53
N HIS A 5 12.44 -0.60 21.49
CA HIS A 5 13.72 -0.75 20.81
C HIS A 5 14.13 0.66 20.37
N SER A 6 15.05 1.31 21.10
CA SER A 6 15.54 2.64 20.74
C SER A 6 15.99 2.60 19.28
N LYS A 7 15.26 3.35 18.44
CA LYS A 7 15.44 3.35 16.99
C LYS A 7 16.83 3.94 16.69
N ILE A 8 17.57 3.32 15.77
CA ILE A 8 18.88 3.82 15.36
C ILE A 8 18.69 4.75 14.18
N HIS A 9 18.99 6.03 14.38
CA HIS A 9 18.85 7.06 13.36
C HIS A 9 20.16 7.27 12.63
N LEU A 10 20.13 7.28 11.30
CA LEU A 10 21.31 7.63 10.52
C LEU A 10 21.38 9.15 10.36
N VAL A 11 22.30 9.78 11.08
CA VAL A 11 22.39 11.25 11.22
C VAL A 11 23.63 11.78 10.51
N GLU A 12 23.52 12.97 9.91
CA GLU A 12 24.67 13.66 9.32
C GLU A 12 25.64 14.13 10.40
N LEU A 13 26.93 13.84 10.24
CA LEU A 13 27.97 14.19 11.23
C LEU A 13 28.00 15.69 11.53
N GLU A 14 27.70 16.53 10.55
CA GLU A 14 27.65 17.99 10.70
C GLU A 14 26.55 18.48 11.63
N LYS A 15 25.51 17.66 11.88
CA LYS A 15 24.42 18.00 12.81
C LYS A 15 24.75 17.70 14.26
N LEU A 16 25.73 16.83 14.50
CA LEU A 16 26.12 16.41 15.84
C LEU A 16 27.10 17.40 16.46
N ARG A 17 26.98 17.55 17.78
CA ARG A 17 27.72 18.54 18.55
C ARG A 17 28.61 17.85 19.57
N PRO A 18 29.91 17.70 19.29
CA PRO A 18 30.86 17.18 20.26
C PRO A 18 31.14 18.20 21.35
N HIS A 19 31.15 17.77 22.62
CA HIS A 19 31.54 18.61 23.77
C HIS A 19 32.91 18.26 24.33
N GLU A 20 33.56 17.20 23.85
CA GLU A 20 34.89 16.77 24.27
C GLU A 20 35.88 16.73 23.09
N GLU A 21 37.16 16.91 23.41
CA GLU A 21 38.26 16.56 22.51
C GLU A 21 38.44 15.04 22.44
N ALA A 22 38.95 14.54 21.32
CA ALA A 22 39.31 13.15 21.17
C ALA A 22 40.76 12.93 21.62
N ASP A 23 41.02 11.84 22.36
CA ASP A 23 42.38 11.39 22.63
C ASP A 23 43.05 10.97 21.32
N ALA A 24 44.19 11.61 21.00
CA ALA A 24 44.81 11.49 19.68
C ALA A 24 45.31 10.05 19.39
N ASN A 25 45.82 9.34 20.40
CA ASN A 25 46.34 7.98 20.23
C ASN A 25 45.20 7.00 20.02
N TYR A 26 44.19 7.03 20.89
CA TYR A 26 43.03 6.16 20.78
C TYR A 26 42.22 6.45 19.50
N LEU A 27 42.09 7.72 19.10
CA LEU A 27 41.45 8.09 17.84
C LEU A 27 42.17 7.47 16.64
N LYS A 28 43.51 7.49 16.62
CA LYS A 28 44.30 6.91 15.52
C LYS A 28 44.10 5.40 15.43
N GLU A 29 44.18 4.69 16.56
CA GLU A 29 43.95 3.24 16.62
C GLU A 29 42.53 2.87 16.18
N LEU A 30 41.52 3.56 16.73
CA LEU A 30 40.12 3.31 16.37
C LEU A 30 39.84 3.61 14.90
N THR A 31 40.45 4.66 14.33
CA THR A 31 40.34 5.00 12.91
C THR A 31 40.89 3.86 12.04
N GLN A 32 42.06 3.31 12.40
CA GLN A 32 42.66 2.18 11.69
C GLN A 32 41.81 0.91 11.82
N GLN A 33 41.30 0.64 13.01
CA GLN A 33 40.41 -0.50 13.27
C GLN A 33 39.15 -0.42 12.41
N ILE A 34 38.43 0.70 12.45
CA ILE A 34 37.20 0.90 11.66
C ILE A 34 37.50 0.79 10.16
N ALA A 35 38.63 1.33 9.68
CA ALA A 35 39.03 1.21 8.29
C ALA A 35 39.30 -0.24 7.87
N SER A 36 39.95 -1.03 8.74
CA SER A 36 40.23 -2.44 8.52
C SER A 36 38.96 -3.29 8.53
N ASP A 37 38.10 -3.07 9.53
CA ASP A 37 36.82 -3.76 9.70
C ASP A 37 35.82 -3.40 8.59
N LYS A 38 35.98 -2.24 7.93
CA LYS A 38 35.08 -1.67 6.90
C LYS A 38 33.65 -1.41 7.37
N ILE A 39 33.38 -1.57 8.65
CA ILE A 39 32.09 -1.35 9.30
C ILE A 39 32.26 -0.50 10.56
N LEU A 40 31.19 0.21 10.96
CA LEU A 40 31.06 0.73 12.31
C LEU A 40 30.26 -0.27 13.14
N LYS A 41 30.89 -0.87 14.15
CA LYS A 41 30.28 -1.92 14.98
C LYS A 41 29.15 -1.44 15.89
N TYR A 42 29.24 -0.23 16.44
CA TYR A 42 28.30 0.26 17.46
C TYR A 42 27.84 1.69 17.19
N ALA A 43 26.54 1.95 17.38
CA ALA A 43 25.97 3.29 17.32
C ALA A 43 26.49 4.19 18.45
N ILE A 44 26.44 5.50 18.24
CA ILE A 44 26.73 6.49 19.29
C ILE A 44 25.44 6.90 20.01
N VAL A 45 25.55 7.55 21.16
CA VAL A 45 24.41 8.09 21.90
C VAL A 45 24.45 9.61 21.84
N ALA A 46 23.32 10.25 21.50
CA ALA A 46 23.22 11.71 21.48
C ALA A 46 21.90 12.20 22.08
N ASP A 47 21.89 13.46 22.49
CA ASP A 47 20.67 14.14 22.94
C ASP A 47 19.74 14.46 21.75
N GLN A 48 18.46 14.13 21.90
CA GLN A 48 17.45 14.32 20.86
C GLN A 48 17.14 15.79 20.54
N LYS A 49 17.30 16.69 21.53
CA LYS A 49 16.97 18.11 21.36
C LYS A 49 18.14 18.90 20.78
N THR A 50 19.34 18.66 21.31
CA THR A 50 20.52 19.49 21.05
C THR A 50 21.52 18.84 20.09
N ASN A 51 21.37 17.55 19.78
CA ASN A 51 22.33 16.73 19.03
C ASN A 51 23.72 16.63 19.69
N VAL A 52 23.80 16.89 20.99
CA VAL A 52 25.05 16.76 21.75
C VAL A 52 25.39 15.28 21.90
N ILE A 53 26.64 14.94 21.60
CA ILE A 53 27.13 13.56 21.72
C ILE A 53 27.30 13.25 23.22
N LEU A 54 26.67 12.20 23.71
CA LEU A 54 26.76 11.78 25.11
C LEU A 54 27.72 10.60 25.30
N ASP A 55 27.80 9.73 24.29
CA ASP A 55 28.85 8.72 24.15
C ASP A 55 29.20 8.54 22.67
N GLY A 56 30.47 8.26 22.37
CA GLY A 56 30.92 7.90 21.04
C GLY A 56 31.74 8.97 20.32
N GLU A 57 32.28 9.95 21.06
CA GLU A 57 33.09 11.05 20.54
C GLU A 57 34.26 10.57 19.66
N HIS A 58 34.98 9.52 20.08
CA HIS A 58 36.07 8.96 19.27
C HIS A 58 35.58 8.31 17.98
N ARG A 59 34.41 7.65 17.99
CA ARG A 59 33.79 7.09 16.78
C ARG A 59 33.37 8.19 15.81
N TYR A 60 32.78 9.26 16.34
CA TYR A 60 32.42 10.46 15.57
C TYR A 60 33.64 11.04 14.83
N ASN A 61 34.73 11.29 15.57
CA ASN A 61 35.95 11.86 14.99
C ASN A 61 36.65 10.87 14.05
N ALA A 62 36.66 9.58 14.35
CA ALA A 62 37.24 8.55 13.48
C ALA A 62 36.52 8.49 12.13
N LEU A 63 35.18 8.50 12.15
CA LEU A 63 34.38 8.52 10.93
C LEU A 63 34.58 9.80 10.12
N LYS A 64 34.73 10.94 10.78
CA LYS A 64 35.09 12.22 10.13
C LYS A 64 36.45 12.11 9.43
N ASN A 65 37.47 11.53 10.08
CA ASN A 65 38.78 11.29 9.48
C ASN A 65 38.73 10.33 8.28
N LEU A 66 37.81 9.36 8.31
CA LEU A 66 37.60 8.42 7.21
C LEU A 66 36.77 9.01 6.05
N GLY A 67 36.36 10.28 6.14
CA GLY A 67 35.54 10.96 5.13
C GLY A 67 34.08 10.48 5.08
N CYS A 68 33.60 9.87 6.16
CA CYS A 68 32.18 9.54 6.29
C CYS A 68 31.37 10.83 6.46
N LYS A 69 30.09 10.77 6.09
CA LYS A 69 29.15 11.89 6.18
C LYS A 69 28.09 11.66 7.26
N ARG A 70 27.88 10.41 7.64
CA ARG A 70 26.80 9.99 8.55
C ARG A 70 27.30 9.04 9.61
N ILE A 71 26.54 8.95 10.71
CA ILE A 71 26.78 8.03 11.82
C ILE A 71 25.43 7.54 12.39
N PRO A 72 25.31 6.26 12.76
CA PRO A 72 24.16 5.74 13.49
C PRO A 72 24.13 6.29 14.93
N VAL A 73 22.98 6.83 15.31
CA VAL A 73 22.74 7.52 16.58
C VAL A 73 21.53 6.92 17.28
N ILE A 74 21.68 6.64 18.57
CA ILE A 74 20.57 6.38 19.49
C ILE A 74 20.28 7.68 20.23
N TYR A 75 19.09 8.22 20.01
CA TYR A 75 18.67 9.44 20.67
C TYR A 75 18.08 9.16 22.05
N VAL A 76 18.43 10.00 23.02
CA VAL A 76 17.86 10.02 24.37
C VAL A 76 17.39 11.44 24.72
N ASP A 77 16.49 11.55 25.69
CA ASP A 77 16.16 12.83 26.31
C ASP A 77 17.20 13.16 27.39
N TYR A 78 18.25 13.92 27.05
CA TYR A 78 19.35 14.16 27.99
C TYR A 78 18.91 14.89 29.24
N GLU A 79 17.89 15.74 29.14
CA GLU A 79 17.31 16.47 30.27
C GLU A 79 16.50 15.57 31.23
N SER A 80 16.20 14.32 30.83
CA SER A 80 15.49 13.36 31.68
C SER A 80 16.16 13.24 33.07
N PRO A 81 15.38 13.23 34.16
CA PRO A 81 15.93 13.04 35.52
C PRO A 81 16.61 11.67 35.69
N ASN A 82 16.33 10.73 34.79
CA ASN A 82 16.92 9.40 34.79
C ASN A 82 18.34 9.36 34.21
N ILE A 83 18.82 10.46 33.63
CA ILE A 83 20.20 10.60 33.17
C ILE A 83 20.93 11.57 34.10
N GLU A 84 22.11 11.19 34.58
CA GLU A 84 23.00 12.05 35.35
C GLU A 84 24.31 12.23 34.60
N VAL A 85 24.95 13.39 34.77
CA VAL A 85 26.33 13.60 34.35
C VAL A 85 27.22 13.66 35.57
N GLN A 86 28.29 12.88 35.51
CA GLN A 86 29.36 12.82 36.50
C GLN A 86 30.67 13.13 35.78
N THR A 87 31.77 13.18 36.52
CA THR A 87 33.10 13.40 35.97
C THR A 87 34.00 12.22 36.28
N TRP A 88 35.01 11.98 35.43
CA TRP A 88 36.04 10.99 35.71
C TRP A 88 37.15 11.53 36.63
N ARG A 89 37.11 12.82 36.96
CA ARG A 89 38.17 13.54 37.69
C ARG A 89 37.70 13.91 39.09
N ASN A 90 38.44 13.48 40.11
CA ASN A 90 38.13 13.83 41.50
C ASN A 90 38.16 15.35 41.70
N GLY A 91 37.09 15.90 42.28
CA GLY A 91 36.98 17.33 42.64
C GLY A 91 36.41 18.24 41.56
N TYR A 92 35.97 17.71 40.41
CA TYR A 92 35.30 18.48 39.37
C TYR A 92 33.81 18.11 39.30
N ASN A 93 32.92 19.08 39.49
CA ASN A 93 31.49 18.89 39.26
C ASN A 93 31.14 19.45 37.89
N LEU A 94 30.42 18.66 37.10
CA LEU A 94 29.97 19.03 35.77
C LEU A 94 28.45 18.92 35.74
N THR A 95 27.79 19.91 35.16
CA THR A 95 26.34 19.95 34.99
C THR A 95 25.96 19.65 33.54
N LYS A 96 24.71 19.19 33.32
CA LYS A 96 24.19 18.96 31.96
C LYS A 96 24.21 20.24 31.12
N HIS A 97 23.94 21.38 31.76
CA HIS A 97 23.95 22.68 31.09
C HIS A 97 25.34 23.02 30.56
N GLU A 98 26.40 22.80 31.36
CA GLU A 98 27.78 23.03 30.93
C GLU A 98 28.19 22.11 29.77
N VAL A 99 27.74 20.84 29.78
CA VAL A 99 27.93 19.91 28.64
C VAL A 99 27.29 20.44 27.37
N ILE A 100 26.02 20.86 27.46
CA ILE A 100 25.27 21.42 26.32
C ILE A 100 25.92 22.72 25.83
N GLU A 101 26.28 23.62 26.74
CA GLU A 101 26.92 24.90 26.42
C GLU A 101 28.28 24.71 25.74
N ALA A 102 29.13 23.81 26.26
CA ALA A 102 30.40 23.46 25.64
C ALA A 102 30.22 22.96 24.20
N ALA A 103 29.23 22.10 23.97
CA ALA A 103 28.92 21.58 22.63
C ALA A 103 28.38 22.66 21.67
N LEU A 104 27.54 23.57 22.18
CA LEU A 104 26.93 24.65 21.39
C LEU A 104 27.94 25.76 21.04
N THR A 105 28.85 26.07 21.97
CA THR A 105 29.85 27.13 21.80
C THR A 105 31.13 26.63 21.13
N GLY A 106 31.35 25.32 21.08
CA GLY A 106 32.57 24.70 20.55
C GLY A 106 33.75 24.72 21.51
N LYS A 107 33.56 25.20 22.76
CA LYS A 107 34.58 25.16 23.83
C LYS A 107 34.63 23.77 24.44
N ARG A 108 35.35 22.86 23.79
CA ARG A 108 35.38 21.44 24.17
C ARG A 108 36.18 21.22 25.46
N PHE A 109 35.71 20.28 26.27
CA PHE A 109 36.45 19.77 27.41
C PHE A 109 37.56 18.80 26.96
N PRO A 110 38.60 18.57 27.77
CA PRO A 110 39.56 17.51 27.51
C PRO A 110 38.91 16.12 27.40
N PRO A 111 39.57 15.13 26.77
CA PRO A 111 39.01 13.79 26.63
C PRO A 111 38.63 13.15 27.98
N LYS A 112 37.50 12.43 28.01
CA LYS A 112 36.98 11.71 29.19
C LYS A 112 36.73 12.65 30.38
N THR A 113 36.11 13.81 30.14
CA THR A 113 35.75 14.76 31.21
C THR A 113 34.37 14.45 31.79
N SER A 114 33.42 14.11 30.93
CA SER A 114 32.04 13.75 31.27
C SER A 114 31.84 12.25 31.32
N ARG A 115 30.93 11.82 32.20
CA ARG A 115 30.46 10.45 32.35
C ARG A 115 28.95 10.48 32.50
N HIS A 116 28.24 9.91 31.54
CA HIS A 116 26.78 9.92 31.53
C HIS A 116 26.24 8.60 32.10
N ILE A 117 25.35 8.67 33.07
CA ILE A 117 24.82 7.53 33.84
C ILE A 117 23.30 7.47 33.74
N ILE A 118 22.73 6.28 33.60
CA ILE A 118 21.28 6.02 33.61
C ILE A 118 20.86 5.41 34.96
N LYS A 119 19.81 5.95 35.57
CA LYS A 119 19.29 5.59 36.91
C LYS A 119 18.12 4.59 36.94
N ASN A 120 17.76 3.98 35.81
CA ASN A 120 16.53 3.16 35.70
C ASN A 120 16.57 1.78 36.39
N SER A 121 17.63 1.43 37.12
CA SER A 121 17.81 0.15 37.81
C SER A 121 18.41 0.36 39.20
N ASP A 122 18.29 -0.62 40.11
CA ASP A 122 18.89 -0.61 41.47
C ASP A 122 20.40 -0.28 41.46
N THR A 123 21.06 -0.46 40.31
CA THR A 123 22.43 -0.03 40.06
C THR A 123 22.48 0.99 38.90
N PRO A 124 23.09 2.18 39.09
CA PRO A 124 23.32 3.12 38.00
C PRO A 124 24.32 2.55 36.98
N VAL A 125 23.97 2.61 35.69
CA VAL A 125 24.80 2.08 34.59
C VAL A 125 25.28 3.19 33.67
N HIS A 126 26.43 3.01 33.03
CA HIS A 126 26.92 3.98 32.04
C HIS A 126 26.00 4.06 30.83
N ILE A 127 25.85 5.24 30.23
CA ILE A 127 24.96 5.45 29.08
C ILE A 127 25.31 4.53 27.90
N SER A 128 26.56 4.11 27.77
CA SER A 128 27.00 3.15 26.75
C SER A 128 26.29 1.79 26.85
N SER A 129 25.63 1.47 27.99
CA SER A 129 24.84 0.25 28.14
C SER A 129 23.63 0.19 27.21
N ILE A 130 23.19 1.32 26.64
CA ILE A 130 22.10 1.37 25.65
C ILE A 130 22.62 1.35 24.21
N GLU A 131 23.93 1.40 24.01
CA GLU A 131 24.51 1.25 22.69
C GLU A 131 24.11 -0.08 22.10
N LYS A 132 23.83 -0.04 20.80
CA LYS A 132 23.50 -1.23 20.04
C LYS A 132 24.62 -1.51 19.07
N LYS A 133 24.91 -2.79 18.92
CA LYS A 133 25.69 -3.29 17.80
C LYS A 133 24.88 -3.02 16.52
N VAL A 134 25.51 -2.47 15.49
CA VAL A 134 24.84 -2.04 14.25
C VAL A 134 25.53 -2.54 12.99
N ASP A 135 26.83 -2.81 13.05
CA ASP A 135 27.65 -3.35 11.95
C ASP A 135 27.48 -2.60 10.60
N VAL A 136 27.28 -1.28 10.64
CA VAL A 136 26.95 -0.48 9.44
C VAL A 136 28.19 -0.35 8.53
N PRO A 137 28.12 -0.74 7.24
CA PRO A 137 29.23 -0.57 6.31
C PRO A 137 29.65 0.89 6.07
N LEU A 138 30.95 1.14 6.02
CA LEU A 138 31.51 2.46 5.74
C LEU A 138 31.05 3.04 4.39
N GLU A 139 30.80 2.19 3.40
CA GLU A 139 30.25 2.64 2.12
C GLU A 139 28.88 3.31 2.28
N ILE A 140 28.02 2.84 3.20
CA ILE A 140 26.75 3.51 3.52
C ILE A 140 27.02 4.85 4.21
N LEU A 141 27.92 4.87 5.20
CA LEU A 141 28.24 6.08 5.98
C LEU A 141 28.89 7.19 5.13
N LYS A 142 29.59 6.81 4.05
CA LYS A 142 30.18 7.72 3.05
C LYS A 142 29.20 8.14 1.95
N SER A 143 28.17 7.33 1.70
CA SER A 143 27.20 7.57 0.62
C SER A 143 26.16 8.60 1.00
N ASP A 144 25.66 9.31 -0.01
CA ASP A 144 24.54 10.25 0.14
C ASP A 144 23.21 9.53 -0.01
N LEU A 145 22.25 9.88 0.84
CA LEU A 145 20.87 9.46 0.65
C LEU A 145 20.30 10.23 -0.54
N LYS A 146 20.05 9.53 -1.65
CA LYS A 146 19.56 10.12 -2.89
C LYS A 146 18.13 9.68 -3.17
N LEU A 147 17.36 10.55 -3.81
CA LEU A 147 16.10 10.14 -4.42
C LEU A 147 16.41 9.49 -5.77
N VAL A 148 16.06 8.22 -5.92
CA VAL A 148 16.23 7.43 -7.15
C VAL A 148 14.85 7.16 -7.75
N PRO A 149 14.65 7.27 -9.08
CA PRO A 149 13.38 6.89 -9.69
C PRO A 149 13.05 5.42 -9.38
N LEU A 150 11.82 5.15 -8.94
CA LEU A 150 11.37 3.81 -8.54
C LEU A 150 11.53 2.80 -9.68
N GLU A 151 11.19 3.21 -10.91
CA GLU A 151 11.32 2.41 -12.14
C GLU A 151 12.76 1.95 -12.46
N ASN A 152 13.77 2.62 -11.87
CA ASN A 152 15.18 2.26 -12.06
C ASN A 152 15.69 1.24 -11.03
N VAL A 153 14.90 0.92 -10.00
CA VAL A 153 15.27 -0.08 -8.98
C VAL A 153 14.99 -1.47 -9.50
N ARG A 154 15.94 -2.39 -9.29
CA ARG A 154 15.86 -3.77 -9.77
C ARG A 154 15.87 -4.74 -8.60
N THR A 155 14.83 -5.55 -8.43
CA THR A 155 14.75 -6.51 -7.31
C THR A 155 15.44 -7.83 -7.67
N ALA A 156 16.24 -8.39 -6.78
CA ALA A 156 16.79 -9.74 -6.99
C ALA A 156 15.92 -10.85 -6.37
N MET A 157 15.08 -10.51 -5.38
CA MET A 157 14.21 -11.44 -4.65
C MET A 157 12.73 -11.08 -4.80
N HIS A 158 11.87 -12.08 -4.61
CA HIS A 158 10.45 -11.85 -4.32
C HIS A 158 10.27 -11.29 -2.90
N THR A 159 9.26 -10.44 -2.72
CA THR A 159 8.88 -9.89 -1.41
C THR A 159 7.55 -10.48 -0.98
N ASN A 160 7.45 -10.94 0.27
CA ASN A 160 6.16 -11.35 0.82
C ASN A 160 5.27 -10.11 1.00
N LEU A 161 4.09 -10.11 0.35
CA LEU A 161 3.19 -8.97 0.41
C LEU A 161 2.76 -8.63 1.85
N LYS A 162 2.56 -9.62 2.71
CA LYS A 162 2.14 -9.40 4.09
C LYS A 162 3.18 -8.62 4.91
N ASP A 163 4.46 -8.86 4.67
CA ASP A 163 5.56 -8.14 5.32
C ASP A 163 5.63 -6.69 4.81
N ALA A 164 5.47 -6.50 3.49
CA ALA A 164 5.39 -5.17 2.89
C ALA A 164 4.18 -4.36 3.38
N LEU A 165 3.04 -5.00 3.66
CA LEU A 165 1.83 -4.32 4.15
C LEU A 165 2.04 -3.67 5.53
N GLN A 166 2.91 -4.23 6.39
CA GLN A 166 3.23 -3.61 7.67
C GLN A 166 4.01 -2.31 7.49
N VAL A 167 4.99 -2.31 6.57
CA VAL A 167 5.78 -1.12 6.24
C VAL A 167 4.91 -0.09 5.52
N TYR A 168 4.05 -0.52 4.60
CA TYR A 168 3.05 0.29 3.93
C TYR A 168 2.13 1.02 4.93
N ALA A 169 1.53 0.29 5.87
CA ALA A 169 0.65 0.86 6.88
C ALA A 169 1.39 1.86 7.77
N ARG A 170 2.64 1.55 8.14
CA ARG A 170 3.50 2.45 8.92
C ARG A 170 3.77 3.75 8.16
N PHE A 171 4.21 3.68 6.91
CA PHE A 171 4.49 4.87 6.08
C PHE A 171 3.24 5.71 5.86
N LEU A 172 2.10 5.08 5.61
CA LEU A 172 0.83 5.78 5.39
C LEU A 172 0.38 6.51 6.66
N LYS A 173 0.50 5.87 7.83
CA LYS A 173 0.14 6.45 9.13
C LYS A 173 1.04 7.60 9.55
N THR A 174 2.36 7.48 9.35
CA THR A 174 3.33 8.50 9.77
C THR A 174 3.55 9.59 8.72
N GLU A 175 3.03 9.39 7.50
CA GLU A 175 3.31 10.17 6.30
C GLU A 175 4.82 10.31 5.98
N ASN A 176 5.65 9.39 6.49
CA ASN A 176 7.10 9.43 6.39
C ASN A 176 7.67 8.05 6.09
N VAL A 177 8.68 8.03 5.20
CA VAL A 177 9.53 6.88 4.95
C VAL A 177 10.63 6.86 5.99
N ASP A 178 10.71 5.76 6.72
CA ASP A 178 11.66 5.57 7.79
C ASP A 178 12.69 4.46 7.57
N VAL A 179 12.63 3.78 6.42
CA VAL A 179 13.60 2.76 6.01
C VAL A 179 14.16 3.15 4.64
N PRO A 180 15.49 3.30 4.50
CA PRO A 180 16.11 3.56 3.20
C PRO A 180 16.18 2.27 2.38
N LEU A 181 16.29 2.42 1.07
CA LEU A 181 16.73 1.33 0.20
C LEU A 181 18.26 1.33 0.12
N ILE A 182 18.86 0.15 -0.01
CA ILE A 182 20.28 0.01 -0.31
C ILE A 182 20.40 -0.58 -1.70
N LEU A 183 21.02 0.14 -2.62
CA LEU A 183 21.16 -0.24 -4.02
C LEU A 183 22.63 -0.45 -4.37
N ASP A 184 22.91 -1.44 -5.22
CA ASP A 184 24.17 -1.49 -5.93
C ASP A 184 24.30 -0.27 -6.84
N LYS A 185 25.44 0.43 -6.73
CA LYS A 185 25.70 1.72 -7.37
C LYS A 185 25.68 1.63 -8.89
N LYS A 186 26.15 0.52 -9.45
CA LYS A 186 26.30 0.34 -10.90
C LYS A 186 25.02 -0.18 -11.53
N THR A 187 24.42 -1.21 -10.94
CA THR A 187 23.32 -1.99 -11.52
C THR A 187 21.95 -1.56 -11.04
N ARG A 188 21.87 -0.83 -9.91
CA ARG A 188 20.62 -0.48 -9.21
C ARG A 188 19.86 -1.68 -8.66
N VAL A 189 20.54 -2.82 -8.52
CA VAL A 189 19.98 -3.98 -7.85
C VAL A 189 19.77 -3.67 -6.38
N LEU A 190 18.58 -3.97 -5.87
CA LEU A 190 18.18 -3.81 -4.48
C LEU A 190 18.93 -4.83 -3.64
N LEU A 191 19.72 -4.34 -2.70
CA LEU A 191 20.50 -5.14 -1.76
C LEU A 191 19.82 -5.24 -0.40
N ASP A 192 19.04 -4.22 -0.02
CA ASP A 192 18.27 -4.21 1.22
C ASP A 192 17.09 -3.21 1.12
N GLY A 193 16.07 -3.39 1.97
CA GLY A 193 14.86 -2.58 1.99
C GLY A 193 13.78 -3.06 1.02
N TYR A 194 13.64 -4.38 0.84
CA TYR A 194 12.66 -5.01 -0.06
C TYR A 194 11.21 -4.67 0.30
N GLU A 195 10.85 -4.77 1.58
CA GLU A 195 9.52 -4.42 2.09
C GLU A 195 9.25 -2.91 1.92
N ALA A 196 10.25 -2.07 2.14
CA ALA A 196 10.15 -0.63 1.92
C ALA A 196 9.97 -0.28 0.44
N PHE A 197 10.69 -0.95 -0.47
CA PHE A 197 10.51 -0.80 -1.91
C PHE A 197 9.08 -1.17 -2.32
N GLN A 198 8.59 -2.35 -1.90
CA GLN A 198 7.24 -2.81 -2.24
C GLN A 198 6.17 -1.89 -1.65
N ALA A 199 6.35 -1.42 -0.41
CA ALA A 199 5.45 -0.44 0.21
C ALA A 199 5.40 0.87 -0.57
N LEU A 200 6.54 1.37 -1.05
CA LEU A 200 6.62 2.61 -1.84
C LEU A 200 5.99 2.45 -3.22
N ASP A 201 6.14 1.30 -3.87
CA ASP A 201 5.43 1.02 -5.13
C ASP A 201 3.91 0.99 -4.93
N LEU A 202 3.43 0.36 -3.85
CA LEU A 202 2.01 0.35 -3.48
C LEU A 202 1.46 1.75 -3.18
N LEU A 203 2.27 2.62 -2.58
CA LEU A 203 1.94 4.03 -2.38
C LEU A 203 2.03 4.85 -3.68
N SER A 204 2.41 4.24 -4.79
CA SER A 204 2.71 4.88 -6.08
C SER A 204 3.70 6.05 -5.93
N ALA A 205 4.77 5.82 -5.16
CA ALA A 205 5.92 6.71 -5.14
C ALA A 205 6.63 6.67 -6.51
N GLU A 206 7.05 7.83 -7.01
CA GLU A 206 7.86 7.90 -8.23
C GLU A 206 9.36 7.87 -7.91
N MET A 207 9.73 8.31 -6.72
CA MET A 207 11.10 8.36 -6.23
C MET A 207 11.21 7.57 -4.93
N VAL A 208 12.36 6.97 -4.69
CA VAL A 208 12.66 6.23 -3.46
C VAL A 208 13.95 6.77 -2.82
N PRO A 209 13.99 6.93 -1.49
CA PRO A 209 15.21 7.32 -0.79
C PRO A 209 16.15 6.11 -0.70
N ALA A 210 17.32 6.21 -1.34
CA ALA A 210 18.26 5.11 -1.44
C ALA A 210 19.71 5.52 -1.24
N PHE A 211 20.45 4.67 -0.55
CA PHE A 211 21.92 4.65 -0.57
C PHE A 211 22.40 3.84 -1.77
N GLN A 212 23.46 4.33 -2.41
CA GLN A 212 24.09 3.64 -3.54
C GLN A 212 25.51 3.25 -3.13
N ILE A 213 25.78 1.95 -3.10
CA ILE A 213 27.04 1.38 -2.61
C ILE A 213 27.62 0.38 -3.61
N ASP A 214 28.90 0.08 -3.52
CA ASP A 214 29.51 -1.02 -4.28
C ASP A 214 29.32 -2.33 -3.51
N ILE A 215 28.57 -3.28 -4.08
CA ILE A 215 28.33 -4.59 -3.45
C ILE A 215 29.62 -5.33 -3.09
N ASN A 216 30.72 -5.09 -3.83
CA ASN A 216 32.00 -5.76 -3.57
C ASN A 216 32.69 -5.29 -2.30
N LYS A 217 32.29 -4.13 -1.78
CA LYS A 217 32.88 -3.50 -0.59
C LYS A 217 32.09 -3.72 0.69
N VAL A 218 30.99 -4.48 0.62
CA VAL A 218 30.15 -4.81 1.77
C VAL A 218 30.06 -6.31 1.97
N GLU A 219 29.82 -6.75 3.20
CA GLU A 219 29.58 -8.15 3.51
C GLU A 219 28.09 -8.48 3.38
N ILE A 220 27.81 -9.68 2.92
CA ILE A 220 26.45 -10.20 2.72
C ILE A 220 26.38 -11.56 3.40
N ASN A 221 25.33 -11.75 4.19
CA ASN A 221 24.96 -13.06 4.69
C ASN A 221 24.00 -13.70 3.70
N ALA A 222 24.37 -14.84 3.13
CA ALA A 222 23.64 -15.49 2.06
C ALA A 222 23.44 -16.98 2.38
N THR A 223 22.33 -17.55 1.91
CA THR A 223 22.14 -19.00 1.94
C THR A 223 23.23 -19.70 1.11
N GLU A 224 23.70 -20.87 1.55
CA GLU A 224 24.90 -21.54 1.05
C GLU A 224 25.06 -21.49 -0.49
N ASN A 225 26.24 -21.06 -0.94
CA ASN A 225 26.70 -20.92 -2.35
C ASN A 225 26.14 -19.77 -3.20
N LEU A 226 25.36 -18.82 -2.66
CA LEU A 226 24.93 -17.65 -3.42
C LEU A 226 26.02 -16.57 -3.49
N THR A 227 26.53 -16.28 -4.70
CA THR A 227 27.55 -15.24 -4.91
C THR A 227 26.94 -13.86 -5.17
N LYS A 228 27.74 -12.79 -5.01
CA LYS A 228 27.35 -11.42 -5.33
C LYS A 228 26.99 -11.26 -6.80
N GLU A 229 27.70 -11.93 -7.70
CA GLU A 229 27.41 -11.95 -9.14
C GLU A 229 26.05 -12.59 -9.42
N ALA A 230 25.70 -13.67 -8.70
CA ALA A 230 24.40 -14.31 -8.83
C ALA A 230 23.26 -13.38 -8.37
N ILE A 231 23.44 -12.64 -7.27
CA ILE A 231 22.50 -11.61 -6.81
C ILE A 231 22.30 -10.53 -7.86
N LEU A 232 23.39 -9.98 -8.41
CA LEU A 232 23.32 -8.96 -9.46
C LEU A 232 22.64 -9.48 -10.74
N LYS A 233 22.94 -10.73 -11.13
CA LYS A 233 22.32 -11.39 -12.29
C LYS A 233 20.81 -11.53 -12.10
N ALA A 234 20.36 -12.03 -10.94
CA ALA A 234 18.95 -12.15 -10.58
C ALA A 234 18.24 -10.80 -10.65
N GLY A 235 18.87 -9.73 -10.14
CA GLY A 235 18.31 -8.39 -10.21
C GLY A 235 18.21 -7.82 -11.63
N LEU A 236 19.22 -8.03 -12.48
CA LEU A 236 19.27 -7.41 -13.80
C LEU A 236 18.27 -8.02 -14.78
N LYS A 237 18.28 -9.35 -14.94
CA LYS A 237 17.46 -10.13 -15.90
C LYS A 237 17.34 -11.64 -15.56
N GLY A 238 17.78 -12.07 -14.37
CA GLY A 238 17.75 -13.48 -13.97
C GLY A 238 16.43 -13.87 -13.31
N GLU A 239 16.26 -15.17 -13.07
CA GLU A 239 15.19 -15.67 -12.20
C GLU A 239 15.33 -15.05 -10.81
N LYS A 240 14.20 -14.64 -10.24
CA LYS A 240 14.20 -14.03 -8.91
C LYS A 240 14.55 -15.10 -7.89
N LEU A 241 15.37 -14.72 -6.92
CA LEU A 241 15.74 -15.55 -5.81
C LEU A 241 14.55 -15.69 -4.83
N PRO A 242 14.47 -16.80 -4.07
CA PRO A 242 13.52 -16.93 -2.98
C PRO A 242 13.61 -15.77 -1.98
N PRO A 243 12.52 -15.45 -1.26
CA PRO A 243 12.57 -14.45 -0.20
C PRO A 243 13.65 -14.77 0.83
N LYS A 244 14.37 -13.74 1.30
CA LYS A 244 15.42 -13.83 2.33
C LYS A 244 16.62 -14.72 1.96
N SER A 245 16.88 -14.97 0.67
CA SER A 245 18.09 -15.67 0.21
C SER A 245 19.40 -14.97 0.59
N PHE A 246 19.36 -13.65 0.81
CA PHE A 246 20.49 -12.92 1.37
C PHE A 246 20.03 -11.70 2.18
N THR A 247 20.91 -11.22 3.06
CA THR A 247 20.74 -10.00 3.86
C THR A 247 22.07 -9.26 3.97
N LEU A 248 22.01 -7.94 4.07
CA LEU A 248 23.17 -7.16 4.48
C LEU A 248 23.36 -7.33 5.99
N LEU A 249 24.60 -7.51 6.45
CA LEU A 249 24.92 -7.58 7.89
C LEU A 249 24.88 -6.18 8.54
N THR A 250 23.72 -5.53 8.53
CA THR A 250 23.48 -4.23 9.17
C THR A 250 22.19 -4.26 9.96
N GLU A 251 22.16 -3.58 11.11
CA GLU A 251 20.91 -3.27 11.78
C GLU A 251 20.06 -2.28 10.98
N HIS A 252 18.75 -2.24 11.26
CA HIS A 252 17.81 -1.36 10.58
C HIS A 252 18.12 0.12 10.83
N LEU A 253 18.59 0.79 9.78
CA LEU A 253 18.89 2.22 9.77
C LEU A 253 17.61 3.02 9.54
N ALA A 254 17.31 3.94 10.44
CA ALA A 254 16.17 4.83 10.27
C ALA A 254 16.54 6.10 9.51
N ILE A 255 15.72 6.44 8.52
CA ILE A 255 15.72 7.74 7.84
C ILE A 255 14.45 8.54 8.18
N ASN A 256 14.35 9.77 7.71
CA ASN A 256 13.15 10.58 7.82
C ASN A 256 12.91 11.34 6.51
N VAL A 257 12.13 10.74 5.61
CA VAL A 257 11.80 11.33 4.31
C VAL A 257 10.27 11.42 4.14
N PRO A 258 9.68 12.62 4.11
CA PRO A 258 8.24 12.78 3.92
C PRO A 258 7.74 12.18 2.61
N LEU A 259 6.63 11.43 2.64
CA LEU A 259 6.05 10.77 1.47
C LEU A 259 5.76 11.76 0.33
N LYS A 260 5.30 12.97 0.67
CA LYS A 260 5.02 14.05 -0.29
C LYS A 260 6.22 14.47 -1.16
N LYS A 261 7.46 14.18 -0.74
CA LYS A 261 8.66 14.45 -1.53
C LYS A 261 8.94 13.39 -2.60
N LEU A 262 8.18 12.29 -2.60
CA LEU A 262 8.43 11.11 -3.43
C LEU A 262 7.56 11.03 -4.68
N SER A 263 6.60 11.94 -4.84
CA SER A 263 5.82 12.11 -6.07
C SER A 263 6.40 13.27 -6.89
N LYS A 264 6.45 13.17 -8.22
CA LYS A 264 6.76 14.36 -9.04
C LYS A 264 5.53 15.24 -9.08
N ARG A 265 5.73 16.56 -9.19
CA ARG A 265 4.64 17.47 -9.57
C ARG A 265 4.16 17.07 -10.97
N GLU A 266 2.88 16.73 -11.10
CA GLU A 266 2.29 16.27 -12.35
C GLU A 266 2.52 17.28 -13.49
N LYS A 267 2.91 16.77 -14.66
CA LYS A 267 2.77 17.52 -15.93
C LYS A 267 1.28 17.53 -16.30
N GLN A 268 0.56 18.51 -15.78
CA GLN A 268 -0.91 18.57 -15.83
C GLN A 268 -1.54 18.84 -17.22
N SER A 269 -0.81 19.30 -18.24
CA SER A 269 -1.46 19.96 -19.39
C SER A 269 -2.20 19.04 -20.38
N LYS A 270 -1.79 17.78 -20.58
CA LYS A 270 -2.44 16.87 -21.55
C LYS A 270 -3.67 16.12 -21.00
N LYS A 271 -3.70 15.85 -19.68
CA LYS A 271 -4.72 15.00 -19.06
C LYS A 271 -6.09 15.68 -18.93
N VAL A 272 -6.13 17.02 -18.85
CA VAL A 272 -7.37 17.78 -18.68
C VAL A 272 -8.36 17.54 -19.83
N LEU A 273 -7.88 17.35 -21.06
CA LEU A 273 -8.71 17.13 -22.25
C LEU A 273 -8.98 15.65 -22.57
N LYS A 274 -8.54 14.71 -21.71
CA LYS A 274 -8.78 13.26 -21.83
C LYS A 274 -8.38 12.68 -23.20
N VAL A 275 -7.20 13.05 -23.70
CA VAL A 275 -6.62 12.51 -24.94
C VAL A 275 -5.61 11.41 -24.59
N TYR A 276 -5.75 10.24 -25.20
CA TYR A 276 -4.90 9.05 -24.97
C TYR A 276 -4.38 8.51 -26.30
N ASN A 277 -3.15 7.99 -26.34
CA ASN A 277 -2.52 7.48 -27.56
C ASN A 277 -2.84 5.99 -27.82
N SER A 278 -3.50 5.30 -26.88
CA SER A 278 -3.97 3.93 -27.06
C SER A 278 -5.14 3.60 -26.13
N SER A 279 -5.88 2.52 -26.45
CA SER A 279 -6.92 1.99 -25.57
C SER A 279 -6.38 1.54 -24.21
N LEU A 280 -5.13 1.07 -24.16
CA LEU A 280 -4.48 0.67 -22.91
C LEU A 280 -4.12 1.90 -22.06
N GLU A 281 -3.65 2.98 -22.69
CA GLU A 281 -3.40 4.25 -22.03
C GLU A 281 -4.70 4.84 -21.45
N LEU A 282 -5.82 4.76 -22.18
CA LEU A 282 -7.14 5.14 -21.68
C LEU A 282 -7.49 4.43 -20.36
N LEU A 283 -7.09 3.16 -20.20
CA LEU A 283 -7.33 2.43 -18.96
C LEU A 283 -6.50 3.00 -17.79
N HIS A 284 -5.17 2.96 -17.88
CA HIS A 284 -4.32 3.25 -16.71
C HIS A 284 -4.04 4.74 -16.48
N GLU A 285 -4.07 5.58 -17.54
CA GLU A 285 -3.96 7.04 -17.41
C GLU A 285 -5.32 7.72 -17.25
N GLY A 286 -6.43 7.02 -17.53
CA GLY A 286 -7.78 7.55 -17.39
C GLY A 286 -8.31 7.55 -15.94
N TRP A 287 -7.56 6.98 -15.01
CA TRP A 287 -7.85 7.06 -13.58
C TRP A 287 -7.50 8.44 -13.00
N PRO A 288 -8.24 8.93 -11.98
CA PRO A 288 -9.22 8.21 -11.15
C PRO A 288 -10.63 8.06 -11.78
N THR A 289 -11.35 7.00 -11.41
CA THR A 289 -12.79 6.89 -11.73
C THR A 289 -13.60 7.93 -10.94
N PRO A 290 -14.77 8.40 -11.42
CA PRO A 290 -15.53 9.45 -10.75
C PRO A 290 -15.97 9.12 -9.31
N LEU A 291 -15.91 10.11 -8.43
CA LEU A 291 -16.56 10.11 -7.11
C LEU A 291 -17.67 11.16 -7.13
N VAL A 292 -18.92 10.74 -7.01
CA VAL A 292 -20.10 11.59 -7.25
C VAL A 292 -20.96 11.68 -6.01
N LYS A 293 -21.36 12.89 -5.59
CA LYS A 293 -22.29 13.08 -4.47
C LYS A 293 -23.69 12.64 -4.87
N LEU A 294 -24.32 11.77 -4.08
CA LEU A 294 -25.71 11.35 -4.22
C LEU A 294 -26.61 12.30 -3.43
N ASN A 295 -27.26 13.22 -4.13
CA ASN A 295 -28.05 14.28 -3.50
C ASN A 295 -29.30 13.72 -2.81
N SER A 296 -29.90 12.66 -3.36
CA SER A 296 -31.12 12.06 -2.81
C SER A 296 -30.91 11.33 -1.48
N PHE A 297 -29.66 11.06 -1.10
CA PHE A 297 -29.29 10.44 0.18
C PHE A 297 -28.51 11.38 1.11
N SER A 298 -28.10 12.55 0.62
CA SER A 298 -27.38 13.57 1.38
C SER A 298 -28.34 14.51 2.10
N THR A 299 -27.94 14.98 3.28
CA THR A 299 -28.63 16.00 4.07
C THR A 299 -27.66 17.13 4.42
N SER A 300 -28.06 18.07 5.26
CA SER A 300 -27.14 19.10 5.80
C SER A 300 -26.02 18.51 6.65
N ASN A 301 -26.26 17.37 7.32
CA ASN A 301 -25.31 16.75 8.23
C ASN A 301 -24.66 15.46 7.69
N ARG A 302 -25.19 14.91 6.59
CA ARG A 302 -24.71 13.68 5.95
C ARG A 302 -24.39 13.89 4.49
N SER A 303 -23.19 13.53 4.06
CA SER A 303 -22.83 13.50 2.64
C SER A 303 -22.59 12.07 2.18
N VAL A 304 -23.27 11.67 1.10
CA VAL A 304 -23.16 10.32 0.54
C VAL A 304 -22.54 10.42 -0.85
N TRP A 305 -21.50 9.63 -1.10
CA TRP A 305 -20.72 9.65 -2.33
C TRP A 305 -20.68 8.27 -2.97
N ALA A 306 -20.80 8.20 -4.28
CA ALA A 306 -20.69 6.98 -5.07
C ALA A 306 -19.37 6.98 -5.84
N LYS A 307 -18.55 5.94 -5.64
CA LYS A 307 -17.35 5.68 -6.42
C LYS A 307 -17.73 4.82 -7.62
N LEU A 308 -17.73 5.42 -8.82
CA LEU A 308 -18.32 4.83 -10.04
C LEU A 308 -17.28 4.03 -10.84
N GLU A 309 -17.09 2.77 -10.49
CA GLU A 309 -16.13 1.89 -11.18
C GLU A 309 -16.62 1.42 -12.56
N CYS A 310 -17.86 1.74 -12.94
CA CYS A 310 -18.36 1.51 -14.29
C CYS A 310 -17.66 2.36 -15.38
N TYR A 311 -16.91 3.39 -14.97
CA TYR A 311 -16.15 4.25 -15.88
C TYR A 311 -14.83 3.63 -16.37
N ASN A 312 -14.46 2.44 -15.89
CA ASN A 312 -13.37 1.71 -16.52
C ASN A 312 -13.79 1.28 -17.96
N PRO A 313 -12.90 1.38 -18.95
CA PRO A 313 -13.27 1.41 -20.37
C PRO A 313 -13.68 0.06 -20.99
N PHE A 314 -13.23 -1.08 -20.44
CA PHE A 314 -13.37 -2.38 -21.12
C PHE A 314 -14.56 -3.18 -20.60
N SER A 315 -14.56 -3.56 -19.31
CA SER A 315 -15.68 -4.31 -18.72
C SER A 315 -16.79 -3.42 -18.16
N ASN A 316 -16.59 -2.10 -18.22
CA ASN A 316 -17.38 -1.12 -17.46
C ASN A 316 -17.55 -1.57 -16.01
N SER A 317 -16.43 -1.98 -15.40
CA SER A 317 -16.40 -2.43 -14.03
C SER A 317 -15.04 -2.27 -13.35
N VAL A 318 -15.06 -2.43 -12.03
CA VAL A 318 -13.88 -2.51 -11.16
C VAL A 318 -12.84 -3.56 -11.60
N LYS A 319 -13.23 -4.54 -12.42
CA LYS A 319 -12.37 -5.67 -12.82
C LYS A 319 -11.29 -5.30 -13.85
N ASP A 320 -11.42 -4.19 -14.55
CA ASP A 320 -10.37 -3.73 -15.48
C ASP A 320 -9.05 -3.48 -14.75
N ARG A 321 -9.13 -2.97 -13.51
CA ARG A 321 -7.97 -2.71 -12.67
C ARG A 321 -7.18 -3.99 -12.39
N ILE A 322 -7.86 -5.05 -11.96
CA ILE A 322 -7.20 -6.31 -11.61
C ILE A 322 -6.71 -7.04 -12.85
N ALA A 323 -7.46 -7.01 -13.95
CA ALA A 323 -7.06 -7.63 -15.21
C ALA A 323 -5.76 -6.99 -15.73
N TRP A 324 -5.67 -5.65 -15.73
CA TRP A 324 -4.47 -4.94 -16.09
C TRP A 324 -3.27 -5.32 -15.23
N TYR A 325 -3.44 -5.32 -13.91
CA TYR A 325 -2.34 -5.61 -12.99
C TYR A 325 -1.90 -7.08 -13.04
N MET A 326 -2.83 -8.04 -13.14
CA MET A 326 -2.48 -9.46 -13.27
C MET A 326 -1.72 -9.72 -14.58
N ILE A 327 -2.15 -9.13 -15.70
CA ILE A 327 -1.45 -9.24 -16.98
C ILE A 327 -0.08 -8.55 -16.92
N LYS A 328 -0.02 -7.34 -16.36
CA LYS A 328 1.23 -6.58 -16.22
C LYS A 328 2.26 -7.36 -15.41
N GLU A 329 1.89 -7.89 -14.24
CA GLU A 329 2.81 -8.71 -13.43
C GLU A 329 3.20 -10.00 -14.14
N ALA A 330 2.27 -10.67 -14.84
CA ALA A 330 2.60 -11.86 -15.63
C ALA A 330 3.61 -11.55 -16.77
N ILE A 331 3.53 -10.38 -17.41
CA ILE A 331 4.52 -9.95 -18.40
C ILE A 331 5.87 -9.70 -17.73
N GLU A 332 5.89 -8.97 -16.62
CA GLU A 332 7.11 -8.64 -15.86
C GLU A 332 7.83 -9.90 -15.34
N ASN A 333 7.09 -10.95 -15.02
CA ASN A 333 7.61 -12.24 -14.57
C ASN A 333 7.91 -13.23 -15.71
N GLY A 334 7.59 -12.91 -16.97
CA GLY A 334 7.73 -13.86 -18.09
C GLY A 334 6.71 -15.02 -18.09
N GLU A 335 5.64 -14.88 -17.30
CA GLU A 335 4.56 -15.85 -17.14
C GLU A 335 3.42 -15.65 -18.15
N PHE A 336 3.35 -14.47 -18.80
CA PHE A 336 2.35 -14.19 -19.82
C PHE A 336 2.51 -15.11 -21.03
N LYS A 337 1.42 -15.75 -21.46
CA LYS A 337 1.36 -16.67 -22.60
C LYS A 337 0.37 -16.19 -23.63
N HIS A 338 0.48 -16.75 -24.84
CA HIS A 338 -0.48 -16.47 -25.92
C HIS A 338 -1.91 -16.90 -25.57
N PHE A 339 -2.09 -17.97 -24.80
CA PHE A 339 -3.38 -18.42 -24.30
C PHE A 339 -3.52 -18.10 -22.81
N LEU A 340 -4.61 -17.43 -22.44
CA LEU A 340 -4.96 -17.11 -21.05
C LEU A 340 -6.27 -17.77 -20.66
N TYR A 341 -6.24 -18.55 -19.59
CA TYR A 341 -7.40 -19.29 -19.08
C TYR A 341 -7.83 -18.66 -17.76
N GLU A 342 -9.13 -18.48 -17.54
CA GLU A 342 -9.63 -17.91 -16.29
C GLU A 342 -11.03 -18.42 -15.92
N ALA A 343 -11.23 -18.74 -14.64
CA ALA A 343 -12.56 -18.93 -14.06
C ALA A 343 -13.20 -17.58 -13.72
N THR A 344 -14.37 -17.28 -14.28
CA THR A 344 -15.00 -15.96 -14.08
C THR A 344 -16.53 -16.00 -14.04
N SER A 345 -17.11 -14.96 -13.45
CA SER A 345 -18.56 -14.76 -13.44
C SER A 345 -19.07 -13.83 -14.53
N THR A 346 -18.22 -13.00 -15.16
CA THR A 346 -18.41 -12.23 -16.43
C THR A 346 -17.37 -11.10 -16.50
N ASN A 347 -17.40 -10.16 -15.55
CA ASN A 347 -16.66 -8.89 -15.63
C ASN A 347 -15.14 -9.06 -15.77
N THR A 348 -14.54 -9.98 -15.01
CA THR A 348 -13.11 -10.29 -15.14
C THR A 348 -12.79 -10.91 -16.49
N GLY A 349 -13.72 -11.68 -17.07
CA GLY A 349 -13.59 -12.26 -18.40
C GLY A 349 -13.52 -11.17 -19.47
N ILE A 350 -14.50 -10.26 -19.47
CA ILE A 350 -14.53 -9.12 -20.40
C ILE A 350 -13.23 -8.30 -20.30
N ALA A 351 -12.79 -8.00 -19.08
CA ALA A 351 -11.58 -7.22 -18.84
C ALA A 351 -10.32 -7.93 -19.35
N LEU A 352 -10.15 -9.21 -19.03
CA LEU A 352 -9.01 -10.00 -19.48
C LEU A 352 -8.99 -10.19 -20.99
N THR A 353 -10.12 -10.54 -21.60
CA THR A 353 -10.23 -10.71 -23.06
C THR A 353 -9.90 -9.41 -23.78
N SER A 354 -10.41 -8.28 -23.31
CA SER A 354 -10.14 -6.97 -23.94
C SER A 354 -8.65 -6.62 -23.91
N ILE A 355 -7.98 -6.79 -22.77
CA ILE A 355 -6.56 -6.49 -22.63
C ILE A 355 -5.70 -7.53 -23.39
N ALA A 356 -6.06 -8.81 -23.33
CA ALA A 356 -5.40 -9.88 -24.07
C ALA A 356 -5.44 -9.63 -25.58
N ASN A 357 -6.58 -9.21 -26.12
CA ASN A 357 -6.72 -8.86 -27.53
C ASN A 357 -5.78 -7.72 -27.95
N ILE A 358 -5.67 -6.67 -27.13
CA ILE A 358 -4.74 -5.54 -27.37
C ILE A 358 -3.29 -6.04 -27.42
N LEU A 359 -2.96 -7.07 -26.63
CA LEU A 359 -1.63 -7.67 -26.55
C LEU A 359 -1.42 -8.85 -27.53
N GLY A 360 -2.39 -9.16 -28.39
CA GLY A 360 -2.31 -10.26 -29.36
C GLY A 360 -2.41 -11.67 -28.74
N ALA A 361 -3.00 -11.80 -27.56
CA ALA A 361 -3.29 -13.06 -26.88
C ALA A 361 -4.76 -13.47 -27.04
N LYS A 362 -5.06 -14.74 -26.73
CA LYS A 362 -6.39 -15.35 -26.79
C LYS A 362 -6.82 -15.81 -25.41
N THR A 363 -8.12 -15.71 -25.12
CA THR A 363 -8.69 -16.10 -23.82
C THR A 363 -9.66 -17.24 -23.93
N ARG A 364 -9.57 -18.22 -23.02
CA ARG A 364 -10.63 -19.19 -22.74
C ARG A 364 -11.18 -18.92 -21.35
N LEU A 365 -12.50 -18.82 -21.25
CA LEU A 365 -13.20 -18.44 -20.02
C LEU A 365 -14.08 -19.59 -19.55
N TYR A 366 -13.90 -19.97 -18.29
CA TYR A 366 -14.68 -21.02 -17.65
C TYR A 366 -15.75 -20.37 -16.78
N ILE A 367 -17.01 -20.58 -17.16
CA ILE A 367 -18.16 -19.91 -16.56
C ILE A 367 -19.08 -20.94 -15.91
N PRO A 368 -19.44 -20.78 -14.63
CA PRO A 368 -20.46 -21.62 -13.98
C PRO A 368 -21.79 -21.62 -14.73
N MET A 369 -22.52 -22.74 -14.74
CA MET A 369 -23.87 -22.79 -15.32
C MET A 369 -24.89 -21.87 -14.62
N SER A 370 -24.60 -21.45 -13.38
CA SER A 370 -25.43 -20.51 -12.61
C SER A 370 -25.41 -19.06 -13.11
N VAL A 371 -24.40 -18.67 -13.89
CA VAL A 371 -24.27 -17.33 -14.47
C VAL A 371 -25.23 -17.17 -15.65
N GLN A 372 -25.79 -15.98 -15.88
CA GLN A 372 -26.72 -15.72 -16.99
C GLN A 372 -26.09 -16.02 -18.35
N ARG A 373 -26.84 -16.62 -19.29
CA ARG A 373 -26.33 -16.89 -20.65
C ARG A 373 -26.07 -15.64 -21.49
N ALA A 374 -26.75 -14.54 -21.19
CA ALA A 374 -26.53 -13.27 -21.87
C ALA A 374 -25.07 -12.78 -21.77
N SER A 375 -24.31 -13.20 -20.76
CA SER A 375 -22.88 -12.89 -20.65
C SER A 375 -22.04 -13.48 -21.78
N ASP A 376 -22.43 -14.65 -22.29
CA ASP A 376 -21.64 -15.41 -23.27
C ASP A 376 -21.56 -14.62 -24.58
N ILE A 377 -22.65 -13.94 -24.94
CA ILE A 377 -22.72 -13.05 -26.11
C ILE A 377 -21.62 -11.99 -26.07
N TYR A 378 -21.45 -11.30 -24.94
CA TYR A 378 -20.42 -10.26 -24.82
C TYR A 378 -19.00 -10.84 -24.93
N LEU A 379 -18.77 -12.02 -24.35
CA LEU A 379 -17.47 -12.66 -24.32
C LEU A 379 -17.08 -13.22 -25.70
N GLU A 380 -18.02 -13.87 -26.38
CA GLU A 380 -17.83 -14.40 -27.74
C GLU A 380 -17.63 -13.28 -28.77
N ILE A 381 -18.35 -12.16 -28.66
CA ILE A 381 -18.13 -10.97 -29.51
C ILE A 381 -16.70 -10.42 -29.33
N LEU A 382 -16.17 -10.45 -28.10
CA LEU A 382 -14.79 -10.08 -27.83
C LEU A 382 -13.79 -11.15 -28.27
N GLY A 383 -14.24 -12.29 -28.80
CA GLY A 383 -13.39 -13.36 -29.30
C GLY A 383 -12.84 -14.30 -28.22
N ALA A 384 -13.49 -14.36 -27.04
CA ALA A 384 -13.19 -15.37 -26.04
C ALA A 384 -13.81 -16.73 -26.41
N ASP A 385 -13.09 -17.81 -26.12
CA ASP A 385 -13.65 -19.16 -26.10
C ASP A 385 -14.36 -19.40 -24.76
N VAL A 386 -15.66 -19.68 -24.77
CA VAL A 386 -16.48 -19.78 -23.56
C VAL A 386 -16.84 -21.23 -23.26
N VAL A 387 -16.41 -21.71 -22.09
CA VAL A 387 -16.68 -23.07 -21.61
C VAL A 387 -17.57 -23.00 -20.37
N ARG A 388 -18.76 -23.60 -20.45
CA ARG A 388 -19.69 -23.69 -19.31
C ARG A 388 -19.41 -24.93 -18.47
N LEU A 389 -19.21 -24.74 -17.16
CA LEU A 389 -18.94 -25.82 -16.22
C LEU A 389 -20.14 -26.08 -15.29
N PRO A 390 -20.45 -27.36 -14.96
CA PRO A 390 -21.56 -27.73 -14.08
C PRO A 390 -21.22 -27.50 -12.60
N VAL A 391 -20.78 -26.29 -12.27
CA VAL A 391 -20.42 -25.82 -10.92
C VAL A 391 -21.34 -24.67 -10.50
N GLY A 392 -21.53 -24.50 -9.19
CA GLY A 392 -22.41 -23.47 -8.63
C GLY A 392 -21.70 -22.12 -8.50
N LEU A 393 -20.44 -22.14 -8.08
CA LEU A 393 -19.61 -20.96 -7.86
C LEU A 393 -18.38 -20.95 -8.77
N THR A 394 -17.92 -19.75 -9.13
CA THR A 394 -16.70 -19.58 -9.96
C THR A 394 -15.45 -20.18 -9.30
N VAL A 395 -15.36 -20.14 -7.97
CA VAL A 395 -14.20 -20.69 -7.24
C VAL A 395 -14.06 -22.21 -7.35
N GLU A 396 -15.16 -22.91 -7.61
CA GLU A 396 -15.18 -24.38 -7.78
C GLU A 396 -14.49 -24.80 -9.09
N ALA A 397 -14.38 -23.90 -10.07
CA ALA A 397 -13.75 -24.17 -11.36
C ALA A 397 -12.21 -24.11 -11.32
N ILE A 398 -11.61 -23.47 -10.31
CA ILE A 398 -10.18 -23.09 -10.30
C ILE A 398 -9.26 -24.28 -10.58
N SER A 399 -9.45 -25.40 -9.88
CA SER A 399 -8.58 -26.59 -10.02
C SER A 399 -8.65 -27.22 -11.41
N GLN A 400 -9.83 -27.20 -12.04
CA GLN A 400 -9.99 -27.67 -13.41
C GLN A 400 -9.27 -26.73 -14.40
N VAL A 401 -9.43 -25.42 -14.23
CA VAL A 401 -8.76 -24.41 -15.06
C VAL A 401 -7.24 -24.51 -14.96
N ASP A 402 -6.69 -24.67 -13.75
CA ASP A 402 -5.26 -24.89 -13.52
C ASP A 402 -4.74 -26.11 -14.29
N SER A 403 -5.46 -27.23 -14.19
CA SER A 403 -5.08 -28.48 -14.83
C SER A 403 -5.09 -28.37 -16.36
N GLU A 404 -6.14 -27.77 -16.92
CA GLU A 404 -6.26 -27.56 -18.37
C GLU A 404 -5.25 -26.55 -18.90
N ALA A 405 -5.01 -25.45 -18.19
CA ALA A 405 -4.04 -24.43 -18.58
C ALA A 405 -2.62 -25.02 -18.62
N LYS A 406 -2.24 -25.78 -17.58
CA LYS A 406 -0.94 -26.47 -17.53
C LYS A 406 -0.78 -27.48 -18.67
N ALA A 407 -1.81 -28.28 -18.95
CA ALA A 407 -1.78 -29.27 -20.03
C ALA A 407 -1.63 -28.63 -21.42
N GLN A 408 -2.20 -27.44 -21.63
CA GLN A 408 -2.22 -26.75 -22.92
C GLN A 408 -1.15 -25.64 -23.06
N GLY A 409 -0.28 -25.48 -22.05
CA GLY A 409 0.75 -24.43 -22.05
C GLY A 409 0.18 -23.01 -21.99
N ALA A 410 -1.05 -22.85 -21.49
CA ALA A 410 -1.69 -21.57 -21.25
C ALA A 410 -1.32 -21.01 -19.87
N ALA A 411 -1.44 -19.70 -19.69
CA ALA A 411 -1.35 -19.07 -18.38
C ALA A 411 -2.73 -19.03 -17.71
N HIS A 412 -2.78 -19.30 -16.41
CA HIS A 412 -3.94 -19.03 -15.57
C HIS A 412 -3.56 -17.96 -14.55
N LEU A 413 -4.20 -16.79 -14.64
CA LEU A 413 -3.85 -15.65 -13.79
C LEU A 413 -4.48 -15.74 -12.40
N ASN A 414 -5.61 -16.44 -12.26
CA ASN A 414 -6.29 -16.78 -11.02
C ASN A 414 -6.62 -15.55 -10.14
N GLN A 415 -7.71 -14.86 -10.47
CA GLN A 415 -8.14 -13.64 -9.77
C GLN A 415 -8.41 -13.80 -8.26
N PHE A 416 -8.58 -15.03 -7.77
CA PHE A 416 -8.88 -15.32 -6.37
C PHE A 416 -7.61 -15.42 -5.52
N GLU A 417 -6.51 -15.89 -6.12
CA GLU A 417 -5.23 -16.09 -5.44
C GLU A 417 -4.15 -15.10 -5.83
N ASN A 418 -4.30 -14.38 -6.94
CA ASN A 418 -3.27 -13.47 -7.45
C ASN A 418 -3.26 -12.12 -6.72
N ASP A 419 -2.17 -11.86 -6.01
CA ASP A 419 -2.00 -10.65 -5.20
C ASP A 419 -2.01 -9.35 -6.01
N ALA A 420 -1.79 -9.40 -7.34
CA ALA A 420 -1.97 -8.26 -8.23
C ALA A 420 -3.38 -7.64 -8.11
N ASN A 421 -4.38 -8.43 -7.75
CA ASN A 421 -5.73 -7.96 -7.45
C ASN A 421 -5.74 -6.99 -6.25
N LEU A 422 -5.21 -7.41 -5.09
CA LEU A 422 -5.14 -6.55 -3.90
C LEU A 422 -4.25 -5.32 -4.16
N LYS A 423 -3.09 -5.52 -4.80
CA LYS A 423 -2.14 -4.45 -5.13
C LYS A 423 -2.78 -3.36 -6.01
N ALA A 424 -3.55 -3.74 -7.03
CA ALA A 424 -4.24 -2.80 -7.91
C ALA A 424 -5.17 -1.86 -7.13
N HIS A 425 -5.91 -2.39 -6.17
CA HIS A 425 -6.85 -1.61 -5.37
C HIS A 425 -6.18 -0.78 -4.28
N LEU A 426 -5.06 -1.22 -3.71
CA LEU A 426 -4.25 -0.41 -2.78
C LEU A 426 -3.65 0.80 -3.50
N LYS A 427 -3.07 0.56 -4.68
CA LYS A 427 -2.38 1.57 -5.49
C LYS A 427 -3.33 2.58 -6.12
N HIS A 428 -4.55 2.14 -6.43
CA HIS A 428 -5.55 2.96 -7.09
C HIS A 428 -6.80 3.13 -6.24
N THR A 429 -7.76 2.19 -6.26
CA THR A 429 -9.12 2.40 -5.72
C THR A 429 -9.16 3.04 -4.33
N ALA A 430 -8.37 2.54 -3.36
CA ALA A 430 -8.33 3.08 -2.00
C ALA A 430 -7.69 4.48 -1.95
N LYS A 431 -6.53 4.65 -2.59
CA LYS A 431 -5.82 5.93 -2.70
C LYS A 431 -6.65 7.00 -3.41
N GLU A 432 -7.35 6.63 -4.48
CA GLU A 432 -8.23 7.51 -5.25
C GLU A 432 -9.37 8.05 -4.37
N ILE A 433 -10.04 7.18 -3.60
CA ILE A 433 -11.13 7.62 -2.70
C ILE A 433 -10.60 8.67 -1.71
N ASP A 434 -9.45 8.41 -1.09
CA ASP A 434 -8.83 9.31 -0.12
C ASP A 434 -8.43 10.65 -0.76
N GLN A 435 -7.74 10.61 -1.91
CA GLN A 435 -7.33 11.81 -2.63
C GLN A 435 -8.52 12.63 -3.16
N GLN A 436 -9.56 11.97 -3.67
CA GLN A 436 -10.76 12.63 -4.17
C GLN A 436 -11.52 13.33 -3.04
N LEU A 437 -11.69 12.69 -1.88
CA LEU A 437 -12.32 13.32 -0.72
C LEU A 437 -11.46 14.46 -0.14
N ALA A 438 -10.15 14.24 0.01
CA ALA A 438 -9.24 15.26 0.52
C ALA A 438 -9.20 16.50 -0.38
N SER A 439 -9.35 16.34 -1.71
CA SER A 439 -9.38 17.46 -2.67
C SER A 439 -10.55 18.43 -2.45
N ILE A 440 -11.60 17.96 -1.78
CA ILE A 440 -12.79 18.75 -1.40
C ILE A 440 -12.90 18.94 0.12
N GLY A 441 -11.81 18.70 0.87
CA GLY A 441 -11.76 18.94 2.31
C GLY A 441 -12.57 17.94 3.15
N LEU A 442 -12.84 16.74 2.63
CA LEU A 442 -13.61 15.70 3.33
C LEU A 442 -12.72 14.52 3.74
N LYS A 443 -13.13 13.84 4.81
CA LYS A 443 -12.62 12.54 5.28
C LYS A 443 -13.82 11.60 5.47
N PRO A 444 -13.75 10.33 5.03
CA PRO A 444 -14.87 9.43 5.18
C PRO A 444 -15.04 8.96 6.63
N THR A 445 -16.29 8.83 7.07
CA THR A 445 -16.65 8.18 8.34
C THR A 445 -17.08 6.73 8.12
N CYS A 446 -17.55 6.38 6.93
CA CYS A 446 -17.93 5.02 6.58
C CYS A 446 -17.73 4.74 5.08
N ILE A 447 -17.16 3.57 4.74
CA ILE A 447 -17.01 3.09 3.38
C ILE A 447 -17.69 1.71 3.25
N ILE A 448 -18.57 1.58 2.26
CA ILE A 448 -19.43 0.41 2.07
C ILE A 448 -19.19 -0.16 0.67
N GLY A 449 -18.98 -1.47 0.56
CA GLY A 449 -18.81 -2.14 -0.72
C GLY A 449 -19.08 -3.64 -0.68
N GLY A 450 -19.36 -4.21 -1.85
CA GLY A 450 -19.72 -5.60 -2.01
C GLY A 450 -18.51 -6.56 -1.99
N LEU A 451 -18.67 -7.75 -1.44
CA LEU A 451 -17.59 -8.73 -1.31
C LEU A 451 -17.65 -9.80 -2.40
N GLY A 452 -16.71 -9.77 -3.34
CA GLY A 452 -16.53 -10.81 -4.36
C GLY A 452 -15.26 -11.64 -4.10
N THR A 453 -14.16 -11.28 -4.75
CA THR A 453 -12.82 -11.81 -4.43
C THR A 453 -12.26 -11.27 -3.11
N SER A 454 -12.95 -10.32 -2.47
CA SER A 454 -12.50 -9.41 -1.39
C SER A 454 -11.48 -8.33 -1.77
N GLY A 455 -10.77 -8.44 -2.91
CA GLY A 455 -9.61 -7.59 -3.23
C GLY A 455 -9.81 -6.08 -3.03
N HIS A 456 -10.86 -5.48 -3.61
CA HIS A 456 -11.07 -4.03 -3.49
C HIS A 456 -11.43 -3.58 -2.07
N MET A 457 -12.35 -4.28 -1.38
CA MET A 457 -12.73 -3.92 -0.01
C MET A 457 -11.62 -4.23 0.99
N SER A 458 -10.81 -5.26 0.78
CA SER A 458 -9.64 -5.54 1.60
C SER A 458 -8.59 -4.45 1.45
N ALA A 459 -8.32 -3.98 0.23
CA ALA A 459 -7.43 -2.84 -0.01
C ALA A 459 -7.93 -1.56 0.67
N ILE A 460 -9.24 -1.27 0.54
CA ILE A 460 -9.89 -0.14 1.20
C ILE A 460 -9.73 -0.26 2.72
N SER A 461 -10.03 -1.43 3.30
CA SER A 461 -9.86 -1.66 4.74
C SER A 461 -8.42 -1.40 5.20
N LEU A 462 -7.44 -2.03 4.55
CA LEU A 462 -6.02 -1.88 4.87
C LEU A 462 -5.57 -0.40 4.80
N TYR A 463 -5.93 0.30 3.72
CA TYR A 463 -5.57 1.70 3.53
C TYR A 463 -6.18 2.59 4.63
N PHE A 464 -7.51 2.53 4.79
CA PHE A 464 -8.24 3.46 5.64
C PHE A 464 -8.04 3.17 7.12
N LYS A 465 -7.94 1.90 7.53
CA LYS A 465 -7.59 1.54 8.91
C LYS A 465 -6.13 1.90 9.24
N ALA A 466 -5.19 1.76 8.30
CA ALA A 466 -3.81 2.21 8.54
C ALA A 466 -3.72 3.74 8.73
N LYS A 467 -4.44 4.51 7.90
CA LYS A 467 -4.37 5.97 7.92
C LYS A 467 -5.21 6.62 9.01
N TYR A 468 -6.40 6.10 9.27
CA TYR A 468 -7.42 6.76 10.10
C TYR A 468 -7.89 5.92 11.29
N GLY A 469 -7.45 4.67 11.43
CA GLY A 469 -7.85 3.82 12.55
C GLY A 469 -9.36 3.67 12.65
N ASP A 470 -9.90 3.91 13.85
CA ASP A 470 -11.32 3.75 14.16
C ASP A 470 -12.19 4.95 13.78
N ASP A 471 -11.60 6.03 13.26
CA ASP A 471 -12.35 7.19 12.74
C ASP A 471 -13.17 6.86 11.48
N VAL A 472 -12.93 5.69 10.87
CA VAL A 472 -13.61 5.23 9.66
C VAL A 472 -14.10 3.79 9.83
N LYS A 473 -15.40 3.59 9.59
CA LYS A 473 -16.04 2.27 9.53
C LYS A 473 -15.90 1.68 8.12
N ILE A 474 -15.56 0.41 8.01
CA ILE A 474 -15.47 -0.36 6.78
C ILE A 474 -16.51 -1.47 6.80
N VAL A 475 -17.45 -1.41 5.87
CA VAL A 475 -18.60 -2.31 5.85
C VAL A 475 -18.61 -3.14 4.57
N GLY A 476 -18.60 -4.45 4.74
CA GLY A 476 -18.74 -5.42 3.65
C GLY A 476 -20.21 -5.76 3.42
N VAL A 477 -20.56 -6.00 2.16
CA VAL A 477 -21.92 -6.43 1.78
C VAL A 477 -21.85 -7.77 1.08
N GLN A 478 -22.71 -8.70 1.49
CA GLN A 478 -22.81 -10.03 0.91
C GLN A 478 -24.27 -10.42 0.65
N PRO A 479 -24.54 -11.39 -0.23
CA PRO A 479 -25.89 -11.94 -0.39
C PRO A 479 -26.38 -12.57 0.92
N ALA A 480 -27.67 -12.44 1.23
CA ALA A 480 -28.30 -13.20 2.31
C ALA A 480 -28.19 -14.72 2.05
N PRO A 481 -28.39 -15.59 3.07
CA PRO A 481 -28.32 -17.03 2.88
C PRO A 481 -29.26 -17.50 1.75
N ASN A 482 -28.74 -18.34 0.86
CA ASN A 482 -29.42 -18.88 -0.32
C ASN A 482 -29.78 -17.85 -1.42
N GLU A 483 -29.34 -16.60 -1.30
CA GLU A 483 -29.52 -15.56 -2.33
C GLU A 483 -28.30 -15.47 -3.25
N VAL A 484 -28.54 -15.07 -4.50
CA VAL A 484 -27.47 -14.85 -5.49
C VAL A 484 -27.55 -13.41 -5.99
N ILE A 485 -26.51 -12.64 -5.71
CA ILE A 485 -26.33 -11.29 -6.25
C ILE A 485 -25.09 -11.30 -7.16
N PRO A 486 -25.23 -11.08 -8.47
CA PRO A 486 -24.12 -11.12 -9.40
C PRO A 486 -22.94 -10.25 -8.98
N GLY A 487 -21.74 -10.86 -8.96
CA GLY A 487 -20.48 -10.18 -8.67
C GLY A 487 -20.03 -10.20 -7.21
N ILE A 488 -20.89 -10.62 -6.27
CA ILE A 488 -20.57 -10.77 -4.84
C ILE A 488 -20.93 -12.18 -4.34
N ARG A 489 -20.32 -12.59 -3.22
CA ARG A 489 -20.50 -13.89 -2.57
C ARG A 489 -20.33 -13.75 -1.05
N ARG A 490 -20.70 -14.80 -0.32
CA ARG A 490 -20.63 -14.82 1.13
C ARG A 490 -19.21 -15.13 1.63
N VAL A 491 -18.81 -14.53 2.75
CA VAL A 491 -17.44 -14.63 3.30
C VAL A 491 -17.03 -16.07 3.58
N GLU A 492 -17.96 -16.89 4.09
CA GLU A 492 -17.76 -18.31 4.39
C GLU A 492 -17.39 -19.17 3.17
N THR A 493 -17.59 -18.66 1.95
CA THR A 493 -17.16 -19.35 0.71
C THR A 493 -15.65 -19.21 0.45
N GLY A 494 -14.90 -18.57 1.35
CA GLY A 494 -13.44 -18.49 1.36
C GLY A 494 -12.87 -17.36 0.50
N MET A 495 -12.34 -16.30 1.10
CA MET A 495 -11.75 -15.14 0.40
C MET A 495 -10.34 -14.86 0.91
N LYS A 496 -9.32 -14.95 0.05
CA LYS A 496 -7.90 -14.84 0.43
C LYS A 496 -7.57 -13.65 1.35
N TRP A 497 -7.89 -12.44 0.91
CA TRP A 497 -7.41 -11.22 1.57
C TRP A 497 -8.27 -10.76 2.73
N ILE A 498 -9.51 -11.23 2.87
CA ILE A 498 -10.43 -10.74 3.91
C ILE A 498 -9.85 -10.98 5.32
N HIS A 499 -9.08 -12.05 5.49
CA HIS A 499 -8.43 -12.44 6.74
C HIS A 499 -7.25 -11.54 7.14
N TRP A 500 -6.82 -10.61 6.27
CA TRP A 500 -5.75 -9.66 6.56
C TRP A 500 -6.29 -8.30 7.02
N THR A 501 -7.61 -8.17 7.13
CA THR A 501 -8.29 -6.87 7.23
C THR A 501 -9.25 -6.80 8.40
N SER A 502 -9.76 -5.60 8.66
CA SER A 502 -10.73 -5.35 9.72
C SER A 502 -11.98 -4.72 9.11
N PHE A 503 -13.05 -5.49 9.07
CA PHE A 503 -14.40 -5.01 8.73
C PHE A 503 -15.16 -4.77 10.04
N ASP A 504 -15.75 -3.58 10.16
CA ASP A 504 -16.55 -3.22 11.33
C ASP A 504 -17.92 -3.90 11.30
N GLN A 505 -18.43 -4.22 10.11
CA GLN A 505 -19.68 -4.93 9.92
C GLN A 505 -19.73 -5.64 8.57
N ILE A 506 -20.41 -6.79 8.51
CA ILE A 506 -20.85 -7.44 7.27
C ILE A 506 -22.39 -7.41 7.24
N VAL A 507 -22.97 -6.93 6.14
CA VAL A 507 -24.42 -6.80 5.98
C VAL A 507 -24.94 -7.77 4.94
N ASP A 508 -25.95 -8.56 5.33
CA ASP A 508 -26.69 -9.44 4.44
C ASP A 508 -27.79 -8.66 3.71
N VAL A 509 -27.86 -8.88 2.39
CA VAL A 509 -28.83 -8.23 1.50
C VAL A 509 -29.42 -9.27 0.55
N THR A 510 -30.74 -9.26 0.36
CA THR A 510 -31.41 -10.16 -0.60
C THR A 510 -31.30 -9.63 -2.04
N GLN A 511 -31.52 -10.49 -3.03
CA GLN A 511 -31.50 -10.05 -4.43
C GLN A 511 -32.60 -9.01 -4.72
N GLU A 512 -33.78 -9.18 -4.12
CA GLU A 512 -34.90 -8.25 -4.26
C GLU A 512 -34.55 -6.86 -3.70
N GLU A 513 -34.01 -6.80 -2.48
CA GLU A 513 -33.55 -5.56 -1.84
C GLU A 513 -32.50 -4.82 -2.70
N ALA A 514 -31.59 -5.57 -3.33
CA ALA A 514 -30.58 -5.02 -4.21
C ALA A 514 -31.19 -4.43 -5.49
N ILE A 515 -32.17 -5.10 -6.10
CA ILE A 515 -32.86 -4.62 -7.30
C ILE A 515 -33.66 -3.35 -6.98
N GLU A 516 -34.42 -3.35 -5.89
CA GLU A 516 -35.20 -2.17 -5.47
C GLU A 516 -34.33 -0.94 -5.23
N ALA A 517 -33.20 -1.12 -4.56
CA ALA A 517 -32.24 -0.06 -4.30
C ALA A 517 -31.59 0.46 -5.60
N ALA A 518 -31.28 -0.41 -6.56
CA ALA A 518 -30.79 -0.01 -7.87
C ALA A 518 -31.82 0.81 -8.66
N ILE A 519 -33.10 0.39 -8.65
CA ILE A 519 -34.21 1.14 -9.26
C ILE A 519 -34.37 2.52 -8.60
N LYS A 520 -34.24 2.59 -7.27
CA LYS A 520 -34.33 3.85 -6.53
C LYS A 520 -33.23 4.83 -6.94
N ILE A 521 -31.99 4.37 -7.10
CA ILE A 521 -30.88 5.20 -7.59
C ILE A 521 -31.15 5.66 -9.03
N ALA A 522 -31.61 4.78 -9.91
CA ALA A 522 -31.94 5.15 -11.28
C ALA A 522 -33.00 6.26 -11.35
N ARG A 523 -34.05 6.16 -10.52
CA ARG A 523 -35.13 7.15 -10.50
C ARG A 523 -34.79 8.46 -9.79
N LYS A 524 -33.89 8.44 -8.80
CA LYS A 524 -33.56 9.63 -7.99
C LYS A 524 -32.27 10.34 -8.40
N GLU A 525 -31.32 9.64 -8.99
CA GLU A 525 -29.99 10.14 -9.36
C GLU A 525 -29.71 10.02 -10.87
N GLY A 526 -30.55 9.29 -11.61
CA GLY A 526 -30.39 9.09 -13.06
C GLY A 526 -29.36 8.01 -13.45
N PHE A 527 -28.75 7.31 -12.49
CA PHE A 527 -27.79 6.25 -12.76
C PHE A 527 -28.42 4.86 -12.70
N LEU A 528 -28.34 4.09 -13.78
CA LEU A 528 -28.68 2.66 -13.73
C LEU A 528 -27.45 1.88 -13.22
N ILE A 529 -27.41 1.63 -11.91
CA ILE A 529 -26.30 0.94 -11.24
C ILE A 529 -26.46 -0.60 -11.25
N GLY A 530 -25.35 -1.33 -11.17
CA GLY A 530 -25.36 -2.79 -11.10
C GLY A 530 -26.01 -3.35 -9.82
N LEU A 531 -26.34 -4.64 -9.82
CA LEU A 531 -27.03 -5.28 -8.70
C LEU A 531 -26.21 -5.29 -7.41
N SER A 532 -24.90 -5.54 -7.50
CA SER A 532 -24.00 -5.44 -6.33
C SER A 532 -23.94 -4.02 -5.75
N SER A 533 -24.03 -2.99 -6.60
CA SER A 533 -24.16 -1.58 -6.18
C SER A 533 -25.50 -1.32 -5.49
N GLY A 534 -26.59 -1.91 -5.99
CA GLY A 534 -27.90 -1.88 -5.33
C GLY A 534 -27.84 -2.48 -3.93
N ALA A 535 -27.15 -3.61 -3.76
CA ALA A 535 -26.94 -4.21 -2.45
C ALA A 535 -26.17 -3.27 -1.49
N VAL A 536 -25.14 -2.59 -1.99
CA VAL A 536 -24.40 -1.56 -1.24
C VAL A 536 -25.30 -0.40 -0.79
N VAL A 537 -26.21 0.06 -1.65
CA VAL A 537 -27.16 1.12 -1.33
C VAL A 537 -28.18 0.66 -0.28
N ASN A 538 -28.67 -0.59 -0.37
CA ASN A 538 -29.55 -1.16 0.64
C ASN A 538 -28.84 -1.28 2.00
N ALA A 539 -27.62 -1.80 2.02
CA ALA A 539 -26.80 -1.89 3.24
C ALA A 539 -26.56 -0.50 3.86
N PHE A 540 -26.25 0.51 3.04
CA PHE A 540 -26.18 1.90 3.48
C PHE A 540 -27.49 2.34 4.15
N GLN A 541 -28.65 2.10 3.54
CA GLN A 541 -29.93 2.50 4.12
C GLN A 541 -30.23 1.83 5.45
N LYS A 542 -29.77 0.58 5.65
CA LYS A 542 -29.91 -0.16 6.91
C LYS A 542 -29.05 0.42 8.05
N ILE A 543 -27.89 0.99 7.75
CA ILE A 543 -26.88 1.38 8.77
C ILE A 543 -26.57 2.88 8.84
N ALA A 544 -27.10 3.67 7.91
CA ALA A 544 -26.77 5.09 7.84
C ALA A 544 -27.29 5.84 9.07
N GLU A 545 -26.38 6.57 9.71
CA GLU A 545 -26.69 7.49 10.80
C GLU A 545 -27.11 8.86 10.22
N GLU A 546 -27.53 9.78 11.08
CA GLU A 546 -27.98 11.13 10.68
C GLU A 546 -26.85 12.01 10.16
N LYS A 547 -25.60 11.72 10.56
CA LYS A 547 -24.41 12.51 10.24
C LYS A 547 -23.32 11.63 9.66
N GLY A 548 -22.41 12.25 8.90
CA GLY A 548 -21.18 11.60 8.44
C GLY A 548 -20.94 11.66 6.94
N VAL A 549 -19.79 11.15 6.54
CA VAL A 549 -19.33 11.12 5.15
C VAL A 549 -19.24 9.67 4.70
N TYR A 550 -20.17 9.25 3.86
CA TYR A 550 -20.31 7.89 3.37
C TYR A 550 -19.77 7.75 1.95
N VAL A 551 -19.00 6.70 1.69
CA VAL A 551 -18.58 6.31 0.34
C VAL A 551 -19.17 4.95 0.02
N LEU A 552 -19.92 4.87 -1.07
CA LEU A 552 -20.50 3.66 -1.63
C LEU A 552 -19.72 3.26 -2.88
N VAL A 553 -19.12 2.07 -2.87
CA VAL A 553 -18.37 1.57 -4.04
C VAL A 553 -19.34 0.89 -4.99
N PHE A 554 -19.51 1.44 -6.21
CA PHE A 554 -20.39 0.90 -7.24
C PHE A 554 -19.55 0.16 -8.29
N PRO A 555 -19.49 -1.18 -8.26
CA PRO A 555 -18.51 -1.93 -9.03
C PRO A 555 -18.75 -1.87 -10.54
N ASP A 556 -19.99 -1.72 -10.99
CA ASP A 556 -20.36 -1.71 -12.40
C ASP A 556 -21.75 -1.13 -12.70
N SER A 557 -22.14 -1.21 -13.98
CA SER A 557 -23.37 -0.64 -14.53
C SER A 557 -24.53 -1.63 -14.62
N GLY A 558 -25.75 -1.13 -14.41
CA GLY A 558 -26.98 -1.90 -14.45
C GLY A 558 -27.42 -2.34 -15.85
N TYR A 559 -26.90 -1.72 -16.92
CA TYR A 559 -27.26 -2.09 -18.30
C TYR A 559 -26.97 -3.57 -18.63
N LYS A 560 -26.02 -4.20 -17.94
CA LYS A 560 -25.67 -5.62 -18.09
C LYS A 560 -26.69 -6.57 -17.44
N TYR A 561 -27.63 -6.05 -16.67
CA TYR A 561 -28.58 -6.81 -15.86
C TYR A 561 -30.04 -6.54 -16.26
N ALA A 562 -30.28 -6.10 -17.50
CA ALA A 562 -31.61 -5.73 -17.99
C ALA A 562 -32.70 -6.78 -17.69
N GLU A 563 -32.41 -8.06 -17.92
CA GLU A 563 -33.33 -9.19 -17.64
C GLU A 563 -33.73 -9.27 -16.16
N GLN A 564 -32.83 -8.91 -15.25
CA GLN A 564 -33.11 -8.96 -13.80
C GLN A 564 -34.01 -7.81 -13.34
N PHE A 565 -34.09 -6.74 -14.13
CA PHE A 565 -35.03 -5.65 -13.88
C PHE A 565 -36.42 -5.92 -14.46
N GLU A 566 -36.58 -6.90 -15.36
CA GLU A 566 -37.86 -7.18 -16.03
C GLU A 566 -38.95 -7.65 -15.04
N LYS A 567 -38.63 -8.61 -14.17
CA LYS A 567 -39.59 -9.20 -13.22
C LYS A 567 -40.26 -8.17 -12.28
N PRO A 568 -39.51 -7.29 -11.57
CA PRO A 568 -40.11 -6.27 -10.72
C PRO A 568 -40.73 -5.09 -11.50
N GLN A 569 -40.32 -4.84 -12.75
CA GLN A 569 -40.91 -3.75 -13.55
C GLN A 569 -42.31 -4.09 -14.07
N ARG A 570 -42.59 -5.32 -14.53
CA ARG A 570 -43.94 -5.70 -14.95
C ARG A 570 -44.97 -5.50 -13.83
N LEU A 571 -44.64 -5.92 -12.60
CA LEU A 571 -45.50 -5.76 -11.42
C LEU A 571 -45.70 -4.30 -10.98
N SER A 572 -44.71 -3.42 -11.20
CA SER A 572 -44.80 -2.01 -10.77
C SER A 572 -45.38 -1.06 -11.81
N ILE A 573 -45.18 -1.32 -13.11
CA ILE A 573 -45.78 -0.56 -14.22
C ILE A 573 -47.30 -0.80 -14.27
N GLU A 574 -47.77 -2.04 -14.09
CA GLU A 574 -49.21 -2.34 -13.99
C GLU A 574 -49.89 -1.55 -12.87
N LYS A 575 -49.23 -1.36 -11.72
CA LYS A 575 -49.77 -0.57 -10.60
C LYS A 575 -49.72 0.95 -10.85
N HIS A 576 -48.70 1.45 -11.55
CA HIS A 576 -48.54 2.89 -11.79
C HIS A 576 -49.53 3.43 -12.81
N PHE A 577 -49.90 2.62 -13.82
CA PHE A 577 -50.92 2.99 -14.81
C PHE A 577 -52.37 2.72 -14.36
N GLN A 578 -52.59 2.06 -13.22
CA GLN A 578 -53.91 1.90 -12.60
C GLN A 578 -54.28 3.04 -11.65
N GLN A 579 -53.36 3.95 -11.33
CA GLN A 579 -53.66 5.13 -10.51
C GLN A 579 -54.36 6.18 -11.38
N LYS A 580 -55.64 6.46 -11.08
CA LYS A 580 -56.38 7.56 -11.71
C LYS A 580 -55.65 8.89 -11.47
N PRO A 581 -55.60 9.78 -12.48
CA PRO A 581 -55.08 11.12 -12.26
C PRO A 581 -55.84 11.81 -11.12
N PRO A 582 -55.18 12.66 -10.31
CA PRO A 582 -55.87 13.42 -9.28
C PRO A 582 -56.98 14.25 -9.92
N PRO A 583 -58.16 14.38 -9.27
CA PRO A 583 -59.27 15.15 -9.83
C PRO A 583 -58.81 16.57 -10.10
N SER A 584 -59.15 17.08 -11.29
CA SER A 584 -58.87 18.45 -11.70
C SER A 584 -59.49 19.42 -10.68
N PRO A 585 -58.77 20.50 -10.29
CA PRO A 585 -59.29 21.45 -9.32
C PRO A 585 -60.53 22.11 -9.93
N THR A 586 -61.68 21.80 -9.35
CA THR A 586 -62.95 22.46 -9.62
C THR A 586 -62.78 23.94 -9.28
N LYS A 587 -62.85 24.80 -10.30
CA LYS A 587 -63.01 26.23 -10.11
C LYS A 587 -64.37 26.45 -9.43
N THR A 588 -64.38 26.61 -8.12
CA THR A 588 -65.46 27.29 -7.42
C THR A 588 -65.39 28.77 -7.81
N ARG A 589 -66.31 29.18 -8.70
CA ARG A 589 -66.82 30.55 -8.73
C ARG A 589 -67.82 30.72 -7.59
N GLU A 590 -68.06 31.99 -7.22
CA GLU A 590 -69.01 32.53 -6.23
C GLU A 590 -68.42 32.67 -4.81
N GLY A 591 -68.46 33.83 -4.15
CA GLY A 591 -68.96 35.17 -4.49
C GLY A 591 -68.16 36.25 -3.78
#